data_AF-A0A316QB31-F1
#
_entry.id   AF-A0A316QB31-F1
#
_cell.length_a   1.000
_cell.length_b   1.000
_cell.length_c   1.000
_cell.angle_alpha   90.00
_cell.angle_beta   90.00
_cell.angle_gamma   90.00
#
_symmetry.space_group_name_H-M   'P 1'
#
loop_
_entity.id
_entity.type
_entity.pdbx_description
1 polymer ?
#
loop_
_entity_poly.entity_id
_entity_poly.type
_entity_poly.pdbx_seq_one_letter_code
_entity_poly.pdbx_strand_id
1 'polypeptide(L)'
;MKKAVVVILTVMLTLAMCSVSLADVTTPFDDESLNVNVALKMDEGDFNSLFIGTANASAPVEDILYYGDLYEGVLYMNASSAGSAWIGFVTDKLAGIGEAEGFGCYLQNNTGNTLTFAIALLTDATGNLNNGAYTTGSNAEYALVDIYGNETTMTTAEQVHPYDSYVTHSNIEIPADFEGYLVIPFSSVWKLWGTEEDTFPADATITGFGWLNATGDYSNGDLGIDNFFYYGADVESVDADLITIDENAPTPTPDEEPEPTADATQPAGDTTQPADDATPSASANTSDNEGSFPWWIIAVIAVVVIVVIIIAVTASKKKKNQE
;
A
#
# COMPACT_ATOMS: atom_id res chain seq x y z
N MET A 1 -27.75 37.78 11.00
CA MET A 1 -27.19 36.86 10.00
C MET A 1 -25.70 36.57 10.18
N LYS A 2 -24.82 37.55 10.46
CA LYS A 2 -23.36 37.30 10.64
C LYS A 2 -22.98 36.35 11.79
N LYS A 3 -23.75 36.29 12.88
CA LYS A 3 -23.45 35.40 14.03
C LYS A 3 -23.89 33.94 13.82
N ALA A 4 -24.82 33.66 12.92
CA ALA A 4 -25.29 32.30 12.64
C ALA A 4 -24.37 31.57 11.65
N VAL A 5 -23.78 32.29 10.70
CA VAL A 5 -22.82 31.74 9.73
C VAL A 5 -21.51 31.32 10.40
N VAL A 6 -21.03 32.10 11.39
CA VAL A 6 -19.81 31.74 12.14
C VAL A 6 -20.03 30.47 12.96
N VAL A 7 -21.18 30.29 13.61
CA VAL A 7 -21.46 29.08 14.40
C VAL A 7 -21.57 27.82 13.53
N ILE A 8 -22.14 27.91 12.32
CA ILE A 8 -22.21 26.77 11.38
C ILE A 8 -20.83 26.42 10.84
N LEU A 9 -19.98 27.42 10.55
CA LEU A 9 -18.62 27.17 10.08
C LEU A 9 -17.74 26.55 11.17
N THR A 10 -17.87 27.01 12.43
CA THR A 10 -17.14 26.42 13.55
C THR A 10 -17.63 25.01 13.84
N VAL A 11 -18.93 24.73 13.78
CA VAL A 11 -19.46 23.37 13.98
C VAL A 11 -19.07 22.42 12.85
N MET A 12 -19.02 22.87 11.58
CA MET A 12 -18.49 22.05 10.48
C MET A 12 -16.98 21.83 10.57
N LEU A 13 -16.21 22.84 11.03
CA LEU A 13 -14.78 22.67 11.27
C LEU A 13 -14.51 21.74 12.47
N THR A 14 -15.38 21.74 13.49
CA THR A 14 -15.26 20.84 14.65
C THR A 14 -15.77 19.43 14.32
N LEU A 15 -16.78 19.26 13.46
CA LEU A 15 -17.18 17.94 12.95
C LEU A 15 -16.17 17.36 11.95
N ALA A 16 -15.45 18.20 11.20
CA ALA A 16 -14.32 17.76 10.37
C ALA A 16 -13.06 17.42 11.22
N MET A 17 -12.96 17.96 12.43
CA MET A 17 -11.92 17.60 13.42
C MET A 17 -12.36 16.52 14.41
N CYS A 18 -13.59 16.00 14.29
CA CYS A 18 -13.94 14.70 14.83
C CYS A 18 -13.51 13.63 13.82
N SER A 19 -12.22 13.62 13.48
CA SER A 19 -11.58 12.34 13.20
C SER A 19 -11.85 11.51 14.43
N VAL A 20 -12.63 10.45 14.26
CA VAL A 20 -12.68 9.39 15.25
C VAL A 20 -11.22 8.99 15.39
N SER A 21 -10.61 9.30 16.54
CA SER A 21 -9.38 8.65 16.96
C SER A 21 -9.77 7.18 17.16
N LEU A 22 -9.79 6.47 16.03
CA LEU A 22 -9.49 5.06 15.97
C LEU A 22 -8.07 4.95 16.52
N ALA A 23 -7.79 3.93 17.31
CA ALA A 23 -6.47 3.80 17.91
C ALA A 23 -5.45 3.77 16.77
N ASP A 24 -4.48 4.69 16.77
CA ASP A 24 -3.38 4.64 15.81
C ASP A 24 -2.70 3.26 15.95
N VAL A 25 -2.33 2.65 14.83
CA VAL A 25 -1.60 1.38 14.85
C VAL A 25 -0.25 1.66 15.50
N THR A 26 -0.03 1.19 16.73
CA THR A 26 1.27 1.38 17.39
C THR A 26 2.35 0.63 16.63
N THR A 27 3.41 1.35 16.25
CA THR A 27 4.53 0.84 15.47
C THR A 27 5.84 0.90 16.26
N PRO A 28 6.88 0.16 15.83
CA PRO A 28 8.21 0.32 16.41
C PRO A 28 8.87 1.69 16.16
N PHE A 29 8.28 2.52 15.30
CA PHE A 29 8.82 3.83 14.93
C PHE A 29 8.31 4.95 15.84
N ASP A 30 7.15 4.78 16.46
CA ASP A 30 6.54 5.74 17.39
C ASP A 30 6.57 5.28 18.86
N ASP A 31 6.85 3.99 19.12
CA ASP A 31 7.00 3.42 20.47
C ASP A 31 8.35 2.71 20.68
N GLU A 32 9.28 3.39 21.38
CA GLU A 32 10.60 2.86 21.74
C GLU A 32 10.56 1.64 22.69
N SER A 33 9.40 1.30 23.27
CA SER A 33 9.26 0.10 24.10
C SER A 33 9.12 -1.19 23.27
N LEU A 34 8.85 -1.07 21.97
CA LEU A 34 8.73 -2.20 21.06
C LEU A 34 10.11 -2.60 20.50
N ASN A 35 10.46 -3.86 20.70
CA ASN A 35 11.65 -4.44 20.08
C ASN A 35 11.32 -4.99 18.69
N VAL A 36 12.34 -5.08 17.84
CA VAL A 36 12.21 -5.54 16.46
C VAL A 36 13.19 -6.66 16.17
N ASN A 37 12.69 -7.70 15.52
CA ASN A 37 13.48 -8.78 14.95
C ASN A 37 13.32 -8.81 13.43
N VAL A 38 14.37 -8.45 12.69
CA VAL A 38 14.42 -8.61 11.23
C VAL A 38 14.82 -10.04 10.92
N ALA A 39 13.82 -10.87 10.63
CA ALA A 39 13.98 -12.30 10.56
C ALA A 39 14.39 -12.80 9.18
N LEU A 40 14.01 -12.08 8.13
CA LEU A 40 14.24 -12.52 6.78
C LEU A 40 14.66 -11.36 5.88
N LYS A 41 15.85 -11.51 5.32
CA LYS A 41 16.47 -10.59 4.39
C LYS A 41 16.61 -11.30 3.06
N MET A 42 16.12 -10.65 2.00
CA MET A 42 16.03 -11.27 0.69
C MET A 42 17.41 -11.49 0.08
N ASP A 43 18.38 -10.65 0.46
CA ASP A 43 19.75 -10.66 -0.01
C ASP A 43 20.63 -11.76 0.61
N GLU A 44 20.37 -12.11 1.87
CA GLU A 44 21.04 -13.20 2.59
C GLU A 44 20.47 -14.58 2.19
N GLY A 45 19.34 -14.61 1.49
CA GLY A 45 18.68 -15.86 1.09
C GLY A 45 18.14 -16.63 2.29
N ASP A 46 17.57 -15.91 3.26
CA ASP A 46 17.07 -16.46 4.53
C ASP A 46 15.83 -17.38 4.41
N PHE A 47 15.53 -17.87 3.21
CA PHE A 47 14.44 -18.80 2.93
C PHE A 47 14.98 -20.11 2.33
N ASN A 48 14.38 -21.20 2.79
CA ASN A 48 14.78 -22.57 2.48
C ASN A 48 14.00 -23.16 1.29
N SER A 49 12.80 -22.65 1.02
CA SER A 49 11.95 -23.13 -0.07
C SER A 49 10.91 -22.10 -0.51
N LEU A 50 10.42 -22.26 -1.73
CA LEU A 50 9.41 -21.41 -2.36
C LEU A 50 8.12 -22.20 -2.62
N PHE A 51 6.97 -21.53 -2.61
CA PHE A 51 5.66 -22.04 -3.00
C PHE A 51 5.10 -21.18 -4.12
N ILE A 52 4.55 -21.79 -5.17
CA ILE A 52 4.02 -21.04 -6.32
C ILE A 52 2.72 -21.66 -6.86
N GLY A 53 1.75 -20.81 -7.15
CA GLY A 53 0.61 -21.09 -8.03
C GLY A 53 -0.52 -21.94 -7.44
N THR A 54 -0.22 -22.86 -6.51
CA THR A 54 -1.24 -23.63 -5.77
C THR A 54 -0.79 -23.88 -4.34
N ALA A 55 -1.72 -23.81 -3.39
CA ALA A 55 -1.48 -24.28 -2.02
C ALA A 55 -0.89 -25.70 -2.08
N ASN A 56 0.28 -25.90 -1.45
CA ASN A 56 1.02 -27.17 -1.39
C ASN A 56 2.00 -27.52 -2.53
N ALA A 57 2.30 -26.63 -3.48
CA ALA A 57 3.33 -26.90 -4.50
C ALA A 57 4.66 -26.22 -4.14
N SER A 58 5.66 -27.01 -3.73
CA SER A 58 7.03 -26.51 -3.59
C SER A 58 7.63 -26.23 -4.96
N ALA A 59 8.25 -25.06 -5.11
CA ALA A 59 9.06 -24.69 -6.26
C ALA A 59 10.55 -24.63 -5.86
N PRO A 60 11.47 -24.92 -6.78
CA PRO A 60 12.88 -24.57 -6.62
C PRO A 60 13.05 -23.08 -6.30
N VAL A 61 13.99 -22.73 -5.43
CA VAL A 61 14.24 -21.33 -5.04
C VAL A 61 14.62 -20.48 -6.26
N GLU A 62 15.34 -21.05 -7.22
CA GLU A 62 15.71 -20.39 -8.47
C GLU A 62 14.52 -19.93 -9.32
N ASP A 63 13.33 -20.52 -9.14
CA ASP A 63 12.13 -20.10 -9.86
C ASP A 63 11.67 -18.70 -9.45
N ILE A 64 12.14 -18.17 -8.31
CA ILE A 64 11.83 -16.78 -7.90
C ILE A 64 12.25 -15.77 -8.97
N LEU A 65 13.31 -16.06 -9.73
CA LEU A 65 13.83 -15.19 -10.79
C LEU A 65 12.85 -15.01 -11.97
N TYR A 66 11.83 -15.85 -12.08
CA TYR A 66 10.74 -15.64 -13.04
C TYR A 66 9.73 -14.60 -12.53
N TYR A 67 9.58 -14.48 -11.21
CA TYR A 67 8.59 -13.64 -10.53
C TYR A 67 9.16 -12.30 -10.05
N GLY A 68 10.47 -12.19 -9.94
CA GLY A 68 11.14 -10.95 -9.58
C GLY A 68 12.65 -11.05 -9.71
N ASP A 69 13.32 -9.92 -9.59
CA ASP A 69 14.77 -9.82 -9.67
C ASP A 69 15.33 -9.30 -8.33
N LEU A 70 16.43 -9.90 -7.87
CA LEU A 70 17.16 -9.41 -6.70
C LEU A 70 18.11 -8.29 -7.15
N TYR A 71 17.91 -7.07 -6.64
CA TYR A 71 18.75 -5.92 -6.94
C TYR A 71 19.02 -5.11 -5.68
N GLU A 72 20.30 -4.81 -5.42
CA GLU A 72 20.74 -4.08 -4.22
C GLU A 72 20.18 -4.62 -2.89
N GLY A 73 19.92 -5.94 -2.87
CA GLY A 73 19.41 -6.67 -1.71
C GLY A 73 17.89 -6.77 -1.62
N VAL A 74 17.16 -5.98 -2.41
CA VAL A 74 15.70 -6.00 -2.46
C VAL A 74 15.22 -6.97 -3.54
N LEU A 75 14.17 -7.75 -3.24
CA LEU A 75 13.48 -8.53 -4.26
C LEU A 75 12.42 -7.67 -4.95
N TYR A 76 12.64 -7.34 -6.23
CA TYR A 76 11.70 -6.60 -7.06
C TYR A 76 10.76 -7.54 -7.80
N MET A 77 9.54 -7.66 -7.27
CA MET A 77 8.47 -8.49 -7.80
C MET A 77 7.87 -7.86 -9.05
N ASN A 78 7.89 -8.59 -10.17
CA ASN A 78 7.48 -8.11 -11.50
C ASN A 78 6.06 -8.56 -11.87
N ALA A 79 5.59 -8.23 -13.08
CA ALA A 79 4.24 -8.57 -13.55
C ALA A 79 3.86 -10.07 -13.47
N SER A 80 4.83 -10.99 -13.54
CA SER A 80 4.58 -12.43 -13.37
C SER A 80 4.13 -12.78 -11.95
N SER A 81 4.59 -12.01 -10.96
CA SER A 81 4.17 -12.17 -9.56
C SER A 81 2.71 -11.79 -9.35
N ALA A 82 2.25 -10.71 -9.97
CA ALA A 82 0.86 -10.28 -9.98
C ALA A 82 -0.06 -11.30 -10.68
N GLY A 83 0.42 -11.92 -11.77
CA GLY A 83 -0.30 -12.98 -12.46
C GLY A 83 -0.42 -14.30 -11.67
N SER A 84 0.31 -14.43 -10.56
CA SER A 84 0.33 -15.64 -9.74
C SER A 84 -0.74 -15.58 -8.67
N ALA A 85 -1.51 -16.67 -8.56
CA ALA A 85 -2.50 -16.79 -7.49
C ALA A 85 -1.83 -16.77 -6.10
N TRP A 86 -0.62 -17.33 -5.99
CA TRP A 86 0.10 -17.54 -4.73
C TRP A 86 1.61 -17.55 -4.93
N ILE A 87 2.37 -16.84 -4.09
CA ILE A 87 3.81 -16.98 -3.92
C ILE A 87 4.12 -17.06 -2.43
N GLY A 88 4.97 -17.96 -1.95
CA GLY A 88 5.30 -17.99 -0.52
C GLY A 88 6.70 -18.51 -0.24
N PHE A 89 7.35 -17.94 0.76
CA PHE A 89 8.72 -18.23 1.16
C PHE A 89 8.68 -18.92 2.51
N VAL A 90 9.35 -20.06 2.63
CA VAL A 90 9.46 -20.79 3.89
C VAL A 90 10.84 -20.62 4.50
N THR A 91 10.87 -20.31 5.79
CA THR A 91 12.06 -20.01 6.57
C THR A 91 11.91 -20.57 7.98
N ASP A 92 13.04 -20.90 8.61
CA ASP A 92 13.14 -21.27 10.02
C ASP A 92 13.55 -20.08 10.91
N LYS A 93 13.74 -18.89 10.32
CA LYS A 93 14.15 -17.67 11.02
C LYS A 93 13.00 -16.95 11.76
N LEU A 94 11.76 -17.37 11.53
CA LEU A 94 10.57 -16.81 12.20
C LEU A 94 10.27 -17.46 13.56
N ALA A 95 11.27 -18.13 14.17
CA ALA A 95 11.14 -18.64 15.52
C ALA A 95 10.92 -17.49 16.51
N GLY A 96 9.91 -17.58 17.37
CA GLY A 96 9.61 -16.55 18.39
C GLY A 96 8.55 -15.52 17.99
N ILE A 97 8.12 -15.49 16.72
CA ILE A 97 7.08 -14.55 16.25
C ILE A 97 5.75 -14.66 17.02
N GLY A 98 5.46 -15.77 17.70
CA GLY A 98 4.26 -15.90 18.54
C GLY A 98 4.26 -15.00 19.80
N GLU A 99 5.41 -14.42 20.16
CA GLU A 99 5.54 -13.41 21.23
C GLU A 99 5.39 -11.98 20.71
N ALA A 100 5.25 -11.81 19.38
CA ALA A 100 5.13 -10.51 18.75
C ALA A 100 3.70 -9.95 18.87
N GLU A 101 3.61 -8.64 18.76
CA GLU A 101 2.37 -7.86 18.71
C GLU A 101 1.95 -7.58 17.25
N GLY A 102 2.89 -7.67 16.32
CA GLY A 102 2.66 -7.53 14.89
C GLY A 102 3.87 -7.86 14.04
N PHE A 103 3.75 -7.61 12.74
CA PHE A 103 4.78 -7.88 11.75
C PHE A 103 4.78 -6.85 10.63
N GLY A 104 5.81 -6.88 9.80
CA GLY A 104 5.97 -5.94 8.70
C GLY A 104 7.07 -6.32 7.73
N CYS A 105 7.24 -5.50 6.70
CA CYS A 105 8.36 -5.59 5.78
C CYS A 105 8.64 -4.24 5.12
N TYR A 106 9.84 -4.10 4.57
CA TYR A 106 10.16 -3.01 3.65
C TYR A 106 9.41 -3.18 2.33
N LEU A 107 8.95 -2.07 1.76
CA LEU A 107 8.27 -2.01 0.47
C LEU A 107 8.77 -0.81 -0.35
N GLN A 108 8.90 -1.02 -1.66
CA GLN A 108 9.16 0.04 -2.63
C GLN A 108 8.29 -0.14 -3.88
N ASN A 109 7.27 0.69 -4.03
CA ASN A 109 6.35 0.63 -5.17
C ASN A 109 6.83 1.54 -6.31
N ASN A 110 7.59 0.96 -7.25
CA ASN A 110 8.13 1.68 -8.42
C ASN A 110 7.21 1.59 -9.65
N THR A 111 5.97 1.13 -9.51
CA THR A 111 5.07 0.91 -10.66
C THR A 111 4.44 2.19 -11.20
N GLY A 112 4.52 3.30 -10.45
CA GLY A 112 3.83 4.56 -10.74
C GLY A 112 2.31 4.49 -10.57
N ASN A 113 1.78 3.39 -10.01
CA ASN A 113 0.36 3.18 -9.73
C ASN A 113 0.18 2.67 -8.30
N THR A 114 -1.01 2.90 -7.72
CA THR A 114 -1.37 2.20 -6.47
C THR A 114 -1.48 0.70 -6.76
N LEU A 115 -0.82 -0.10 -5.93
CA LEU A 115 -0.93 -1.55 -5.94
C LEU A 115 -1.85 -2.00 -4.81
N THR A 116 -2.58 -3.09 -5.02
CA THR A 116 -3.20 -3.83 -3.93
C THR A 116 -2.47 -5.13 -3.77
N PHE A 117 -2.20 -5.59 -2.55
CA PHE A 117 -1.66 -6.92 -2.30
C PHE A 117 -1.99 -7.40 -0.88
N ALA A 118 -1.87 -8.69 -0.61
CA ALA A 118 -1.98 -9.21 0.75
C ALA A 118 -0.73 -10.00 1.11
N ILE A 119 -0.16 -9.67 2.27
CA ILE A 119 0.94 -10.42 2.88
C ILE A 119 0.34 -11.44 3.86
N ALA A 120 0.75 -12.69 3.74
CA ALA A 120 0.25 -13.78 4.56
C ALA A 120 1.36 -14.34 5.45
N LEU A 121 1.03 -14.75 6.67
CA LEU A 121 1.86 -15.58 7.53
C LEU A 121 1.48 -17.03 7.33
N LEU A 122 2.45 -17.91 7.12
CA LEU A 122 2.23 -19.34 6.84
C LEU A 122 2.48 -20.16 8.10
N THR A 123 1.51 -20.99 8.51
CA THR A 123 1.66 -21.92 9.64
C THR A 123 1.97 -23.35 9.23
N ASP A 124 2.00 -23.62 7.92
CA ASP A 124 2.25 -24.95 7.37
C ASP A 124 3.55 -24.94 6.56
N ALA A 125 4.52 -25.75 6.97
CA ALA A 125 5.78 -25.94 6.26
C ALA A 125 5.60 -26.53 4.85
N THR A 126 4.43 -27.13 4.56
CA THR A 126 4.06 -27.53 3.20
C THR A 126 3.37 -26.42 2.41
N GLY A 127 3.29 -25.19 2.92
CA GLY A 127 2.74 -24.04 2.21
C GLY A 127 1.24 -24.17 1.92
N ASN A 128 0.48 -24.75 2.86
CA ASN A 128 -0.96 -24.89 2.72
C ASN A 128 -1.68 -23.57 2.99
N LEU A 129 -1.67 -22.69 1.99
CA LEU A 129 -2.31 -21.38 2.07
C LEU A 129 -3.82 -21.46 2.32
N ASN A 130 -4.50 -22.52 1.89
CA ASN A 130 -5.95 -22.66 2.08
C ASN A 130 -6.38 -22.94 3.52
N ASN A 131 -5.48 -23.45 4.37
CA ASN A 131 -5.85 -23.90 5.71
C ASN A 131 -4.83 -23.56 6.80
N GLY A 132 -3.71 -22.95 6.45
CA GLY A 132 -2.62 -22.59 7.34
C GLY A 132 -1.93 -21.31 6.88
N ALA A 133 -2.71 -20.31 6.47
CA ALA A 133 -2.22 -18.96 6.24
C ALA A 133 -3.12 -17.93 6.90
N TYR A 134 -2.54 -16.83 7.34
CA TYR A 134 -3.21 -15.73 8.02
C TYR A 134 -2.80 -14.43 7.35
N THR A 135 -3.74 -13.53 7.10
CA THR A 135 -3.45 -12.26 6.42
C THR A 135 -4.36 -11.17 7.00
N THR A 136 -4.33 -9.97 6.44
CA THR A 136 -5.07 -8.83 6.98
C THR A 136 -6.59 -9.02 6.85
N GLY A 137 -7.26 -8.64 7.94
CA GLY A 137 -8.69 -8.43 8.12
C GLY A 137 -9.37 -7.68 6.98
N SER A 138 -10.68 -7.80 6.88
CA SER A 138 -11.56 -6.81 6.25
C SER A 138 -11.90 -5.80 7.33
N ASN A 139 -11.97 -4.51 6.96
CA ASN A 139 -12.18 -3.43 7.93
C ASN A 139 -11.09 -3.41 9.04
N ALA A 140 -9.89 -3.90 8.75
CA ALA A 140 -8.79 -3.98 9.70
C ALA A 140 -7.71 -2.94 9.37
N GLU A 141 -7.02 -2.49 10.41
CA GLU A 141 -6.07 -1.40 10.32
C GLU A 141 -4.65 -1.92 10.10
N TYR A 142 -3.89 -1.17 9.30
CA TYR A 142 -2.45 -1.34 9.08
C TYR A 142 -1.83 0.05 8.94
N ALA A 143 -0.52 0.16 9.19
CA ALA A 143 0.22 1.38 8.99
C ALA A 143 1.20 1.26 7.83
N LEU A 144 1.36 2.36 7.10
CA LEU A 144 2.47 2.60 6.20
C LEU A 144 3.34 3.70 6.81
N VAL A 145 4.60 3.39 7.04
CA VAL A 145 5.59 4.36 7.54
C VAL A 145 6.57 4.62 6.43
N ASP A 146 6.55 5.83 5.86
CA ASP A 146 7.47 6.16 4.76
C ASP A 146 8.93 6.25 5.23
N ILE A 147 9.88 6.31 4.28
CA ILE A 147 11.32 6.45 4.58
C ILE A 147 11.69 7.72 5.38
N TYR A 148 10.77 8.67 5.54
CA TYR A 148 10.94 9.89 6.32
C TYR A 148 10.30 9.80 7.72
N GLY A 149 9.62 8.70 8.03
CA GLY A 149 8.94 8.51 9.32
C GLY A 149 7.55 9.08 9.40
N ASN A 150 6.94 9.45 8.27
CA ASN A 150 5.53 9.81 8.26
C ASN A 150 4.70 8.52 8.27
N GLU A 151 3.99 8.32 9.37
CA GLU A 151 3.03 7.23 9.49
C GLU A 151 1.67 7.63 8.89
N THR A 152 1.08 6.69 8.13
CA THR A 152 -0.31 6.73 7.71
C THR A 152 -0.99 5.43 8.09
N THR A 153 -1.94 5.49 9.04
CA THR A 153 -2.84 4.37 9.32
C THR A 153 -3.95 4.31 8.26
N MET A 154 -4.18 3.12 7.73
CA MET A 154 -5.17 2.81 6.70
C MET A 154 -6.05 1.64 7.14
N THR A 155 -7.26 1.57 6.58
CA THR A 155 -8.21 0.47 6.83
C THR A 155 -8.43 -0.32 5.54
N THR A 156 -8.32 -1.64 5.60
CA THR A 156 -8.62 -2.51 4.47
C THR A 156 -10.11 -2.49 4.10
N ALA A 157 -10.40 -2.61 2.81
CA ALA A 157 -11.79 -2.68 2.34
C ALA A 157 -12.48 -3.96 2.82
N GLU A 158 -13.81 -3.93 2.97
CA GLU A 158 -14.58 -5.14 3.22
C GLU A 158 -14.60 -6.06 1.99
N GLN A 159 -14.31 -7.35 2.20
CA GLN A 159 -14.36 -8.40 1.20
C GLN A 159 -15.28 -9.53 1.67
N VAL A 160 -16.04 -10.09 0.74
CA VAL A 160 -16.92 -11.23 0.99
C VAL A 160 -16.36 -12.46 0.28
N HIS A 161 -16.41 -13.62 0.94
CA HIS A 161 -15.92 -14.87 0.37
C HIS A 161 -16.56 -15.11 -1.02
N PRO A 162 -15.79 -15.51 -2.05
CA PRO A 162 -16.31 -15.63 -3.41
C PRO A 162 -17.32 -16.79 -3.56
N TYR A 163 -17.30 -17.75 -2.63
CA TYR A 163 -18.15 -18.94 -2.66
C TYR A 163 -19.13 -19.03 -1.49
N ASP A 164 -19.01 -18.15 -0.49
CA ASP A 164 -19.78 -18.17 0.76
C ASP A 164 -20.18 -16.74 1.14
N SER A 165 -21.18 -16.58 2.00
CA SER A 165 -21.76 -15.26 2.29
C SER A 165 -21.15 -14.54 3.50
N TYR A 166 -19.96 -14.93 3.96
CA TYR A 166 -19.30 -14.31 5.12
C TYR A 166 -18.18 -13.36 4.70
N VAL A 167 -17.89 -12.39 5.57
CA VAL A 167 -16.78 -11.44 5.41
C VAL A 167 -15.46 -12.16 5.64
N THR A 168 -14.52 -12.02 4.72
CA THR A 168 -13.20 -12.67 4.74
C THR A 168 -12.10 -11.66 4.45
N HIS A 169 -10.84 -12.12 4.42
CA HIS A 169 -9.64 -11.28 4.23
C HIS A 169 -9.68 -10.26 3.12
N SER A 170 -8.83 -9.25 3.26
CA SER A 170 -8.73 -8.14 2.33
C SER A 170 -7.29 -7.82 1.95
N ASN A 171 -7.17 -6.95 0.96
CA ASN A 171 -5.90 -6.50 0.43
C ASN A 171 -5.51 -5.14 1.04
N ILE A 172 -4.22 -4.95 1.19
CA ILE A 172 -3.57 -3.70 1.55
C ILE A 172 -3.34 -2.89 0.27
N GLU A 173 -3.53 -1.58 0.35
CA GLU A 173 -3.22 -0.64 -0.72
C GLU A 173 -1.85 -0.02 -0.47
N ILE A 174 -0.97 -0.08 -1.47
CA ILE A 174 0.33 0.57 -1.46
C ILE A 174 0.30 1.70 -2.49
N PRO A 175 0.34 2.98 -2.05
CA PRO A 175 0.32 4.12 -2.94
C PRO A 175 1.42 4.06 -3.99
N ALA A 176 1.17 4.70 -5.15
CA ALA A 176 2.20 4.93 -6.16
C ALA A 176 3.41 5.63 -5.53
N ASP A 177 4.61 5.21 -5.91
CA ASP A 177 5.89 5.79 -5.48
C ASP A 177 6.14 5.71 -3.95
N PHE A 178 5.39 4.88 -3.22
CA PHE A 178 5.65 4.61 -1.81
C PHE A 178 6.97 3.88 -1.62
N GLU A 179 7.77 4.35 -0.66
CA GLU A 179 8.96 3.69 -0.16
C GLU A 179 8.95 3.78 1.36
N GLY A 180 9.14 2.65 2.04
CA GLY A 180 9.11 2.58 3.50
C GLY A 180 8.71 1.21 4.01
N TYR A 181 7.98 1.18 5.12
CA TYR A 181 7.63 -0.03 5.84
C TYR A 181 6.12 -0.20 5.95
N LEU A 182 5.66 -1.41 5.69
CA LEU A 182 4.32 -1.87 6.06
C LEU A 182 4.36 -2.44 7.47
N VAL A 183 3.40 -2.07 8.30
CA VAL A 183 3.24 -2.55 9.67
C VAL A 183 1.81 -3.05 9.88
N ILE A 184 1.66 -4.30 10.31
CA ILE A 184 0.38 -4.97 10.53
C ILE A 184 0.36 -5.52 11.96
N PRO A 185 -0.54 -5.03 12.83
CA PRO A 185 -0.71 -5.61 14.15
C PRO A 185 -1.40 -6.97 14.04
N PHE A 186 -1.07 -7.93 14.89
CA PHE A 186 -1.72 -9.24 14.88
C PHE A 186 -3.21 -9.19 15.21
N SER A 187 -3.68 -8.14 15.89
CA SER A 187 -5.11 -7.88 16.07
C SER A 187 -5.86 -7.65 14.75
N SER A 188 -5.15 -7.27 13.69
CA SER A 188 -5.68 -7.09 12.34
C SER A 188 -5.59 -8.35 11.49
N VAL A 189 -5.14 -9.48 12.04
CA VAL A 189 -4.85 -10.70 11.28
C VAL A 189 -5.84 -11.81 11.61
N TRP A 190 -6.33 -12.46 10.56
CA TRP A 190 -7.22 -13.62 10.63
C TRP A 190 -6.86 -14.67 9.59
N LYS A 191 -7.40 -15.87 9.76
CA LYS A 191 -7.15 -16.99 8.87
C LYS A 191 -7.63 -16.67 7.46
N LEU A 192 -6.82 -17.04 6.48
CA LEU A 192 -7.17 -16.95 5.09
C LEU A 192 -8.41 -17.82 4.81
N TRP A 193 -9.43 -17.21 4.21
CA TRP A 193 -10.77 -17.79 4.06
C TRP A 193 -11.50 -18.10 5.39
N GLY A 194 -11.10 -17.50 6.50
CA GLY A 194 -11.82 -17.52 7.78
C GLY A 194 -12.67 -16.27 8.02
N THR A 195 -13.16 -16.14 9.25
CA THR A 195 -13.87 -14.97 9.80
C THR A 195 -13.03 -14.29 10.88
N GLU A 196 -13.54 -13.19 11.47
CA GLU A 196 -12.84 -12.39 12.51
C GLU A 196 -12.54 -13.18 13.78
N GLU A 197 -13.21 -14.32 13.95
CA GLU A 197 -13.02 -15.24 15.06
C GLU A 197 -11.83 -16.19 14.82
N ASP A 198 -11.40 -16.39 13.58
CA ASP A 198 -10.30 -17.27 13.20
C ASP A 198 -8.94 -16.56 13.32
N THR A 199 -8.65 -16.04 14.51
CA THR A 199 -7.38 -15.34 14.78
C THR A 199 -6.20 -16.30 14.89
N PHE A 200 -5.01 -15.72 14.91
CA PHE A 200 -3.75 -16.43 15.00
C PHE A 200 -3.67 -17.32 16.28
N PRO A 201 -3.35 -18.62 16.16
CA PRO A 201 -3.16 -19.48 17.33
C PRO A 201 -1.93 -19.06 18.13
N ALA A 202 -2.04 -18.99 19.46
CA ALA A 202 -0.93 -18.60 20.34
C ALA A 202 0.30 -19.55 20.26
N ASP A 203 0.10 -20.79 19.82
CA ASP A 203 1.15 -21.81 19.63
C ASP A 203 1.49 -22.05 18.15
N ALA A 204 1.00 -21.19 17.24
CA ALA A 204 1.29 -21.33 15.82
C ALA A 204 2.78 -21.16 15.55
N THR A 205 3.35 -22.15 14.85
CA THR A 205 4.69 -22.02 14.27
C THR A 205 4.55 -21.35 12.92
N ILE A 206 5.16 -20.18 12.74
CA ILE A 206 5.22 -19.57 11.42
C ILE A 206 6.42 -20.07 10.68
N THR A 207 6.11 -20.70 9.57
CA THR A 207 7.07 -21.36 8.71
C THR A 207 7.43 -20.48 7.53
N GLY A 208 6.81 -19.31 7.36
CA GLY A 208 7.05 -18.46 6.21
C GLY A 208 6.09 -17.30 6.06
N PHE A 209 6.24 -16.60 4.95
CA PHE A 209 5.30 -15.57 4.51
C PHE A 209 4.86 -15.84 3.08
N GLY A 210 3.66 -15.35 2.75
CA GLY A 210 3.01 -15.52 1.48
C GLY A 210 2.61 -14.18 0.90
N TRP A 211 2.41 -14.20 -0.39
CA TRP A 211 1.97 -13.13 -1.24
C TRP A 211 0.71 -13.61 -1.95
N LEU A 212 -0.37 -12.87 -1.76
CA LEU A 212 -1.62 -13.07 -2.46
C LEU A 212 -1.78 -12.00 -3.51
N ASN A 213 -2.11 -12.49 -4.72
CA ASN A 213 -2.35 -11.76 -5.96
C ASN A 213 -2.39 -10.24 -5.78
N ALA A 214 -1.31 -9.59 -6.19
CA ALA A 214 -1.27 -8.15 -6.25
C ALA A 214 -2.06 -7.69 -7.48
N THR A 215 -3.22 -7.07 -7.29
CA THR A 215 -3.89 -6.42 -8.43
C THR A 215 -3.29 -5.03 -8.63
N GLY A 216 -2.75 -4.80 -9.82
CA GLY A 216 -2.04 -3.57 -10.15
C GLY A 216 -1.37 -3.61 -11.52
N ASP A 217 -0.96 -2.44 -12.03
CA ASP A 217 -0.31 -2.29 -13.32
C ASP A 217 1.21 -2.21 -13.17
N TYR A 218 1.88 -3.31 -13.48
CA TYR A 218 3.35 -3.47 -13.47
C TYR A 218 4.00 -3.07 -14.80
N SER A 219 3.28 -2.37 -15.70
CA SER A 219 3.83 -2.00 -17.01
C SER A 219 5.00 -1.01 -16.94
N ASN A 220 5.12 -0.25 -15.84
CA ASN A 220 6.12 0.81 -15.69
C ASN A 220 7.12 0.56 -14.54
N GLY A 221 7.04 -0.56 -13.85
CA GLY A 221 7.97 -0.91 -12.77
C GLY A 221 7.52 -2.11 -11.95
N ASP A 222 8.20 -2.31 -10.81
CA ASP A 222 8.09 -3.49 -9.96
C ASP A 222 7.83 -3.10 -8.49
N LEU A 223 7.42 -4.07 -7.67
CA LEU A 223 7.27 -3.90 -6.21
C LEU A 223 8.46 -4.54 -5.49
N GLY A 224 9.33 -3.71 -4.92
CA GLY A 224 10.43 -4.14 -4.07
C GLY A 224 9.94 -4.58 -2.69
N ILE A 225 10.47 -5.70 -2.19
CA ILE A 225 10.21 -6.23 -0.85
C ILE A 225 11.52 -6.67 -0.22
N ASP A 226 11.72 -6.34 1.04
CA ASP A 226 12.84 -6.83 1.83
C ASP A 226 12.55 -6.76 3.34
N ASN A 227 13.51 -7.17 4.16
CA ASN A 227 13.55 -6.96 5.62
C ASN A 227 12.22 -7.30 6.28
N PHE A 228 11.78 -8.54 6.16
CA PHE A 228 10.59 -8.99 6.87
C PHE A 228 10.90 -9.09 8.36
N PHE A 229 10.10 -8.40 9.17
CA PHE A 229 10.31 -8.26 10.60
C PHE A 229 9.05 -8.56 11.41
N TYR A 230 9.25 -8.86 12.69
CA TYR A 230 8.20 -8.87 13.69
C TYR A 230 8.60 -8.05 14.90
N TYR A 231 7.59 -7.53 15.62
CA TYR A 231 7.81 -6.55 16.67
C TYR A 231 6.91 -6.78 17.88
N GLY A 232 7.37 -6.34 19.06
CA GLY A 232 6.63 -6.46 20.32
C GLY A 232 7.52 -6.14 21.52
N ALA A 233 6.91 -5.85 22.67
CA ALA A 233 7.67 -5.54 23.89
C ALA A 233 8.55 -6.71 24.35
N ASP A 234 8.07 -7.95 24.17
CA ASP A 234 8.76 -9.18 24.59
C ASP A 234 9.60 -9.82 23.47
N VAL A 235 9.70 -9.18 22.30
CA VAL A 235 10.50 -9.67 21.15
C VAL A 235 11.99 -9.49 21.39
N GLU A 236 12.80 -10.49 21.05
CA GLU A 236 14.27 -10.33 21.02
C GLU A 236 14.68 -9.43 19.85
N SER A 237 15.43 -8.37 20.15
CA SER A 237 15.92 -7.46 19.10
C SER A 237 17.04 -8.09 18.28
N VAL A 238 16.84 -8.16 16.96
CA VAL A 238 17.80 -8.69 15.98
C VAL A 238 17.78 -7.80 14.75
N ASP A 239 18.95 -7.29 14.38
CA ASP A 239 19.19 -6.45 13.19
C ASP A 239 18.18 -5.30 13.04
N ALA A 240 17.72 -4.74 14.16
CA ALA A 240 16.73 -3.66 14.19
C ALA A 240 17.23 -2.38 13.50
N ASP A 241 18.55 -2.22 13.37
CA ASP A 241 19.17 -1.12 12.61
C ASP A 241 18.93 -1.21 11.09
N LEU A 242 18.42 -2.34 10.57
CA LEU A 242 18.01 -2.47 9.17
C LEU A 242 16.65 -1.82 8.88
N ILE A 243 15.83 -1.57 9.91
CA ILE A 243 14.56 -0.86 9.78
C ILE A 243 14.65 0.55 10.38
N THR A 244 15.66 1.30 10.00
CA THR A 244 15.83 2.68 10.46
C THR A 244 15.18 3.67 9.52
N ILE A 245 14.70 4.77 10.10
CA ILE A 245 14.21 5.94 9.39
C ILE A 245 15.30 7.01 9.41
N ASP A 246 15.54 7.67 8.27
CA ASP A 246 16.42 8.83 8.26
C ASP A 246 15.66 10.04 8.82
N GLU A 247 15.79 10.27 10.13
CA GLU A 247 15.21 11.43 10.82
C GLU A 247 15.69 12.79 10.26
N ASN A 248 16.76 12.81 9.45
CA ASN A 248 17.30 14.03 8.84
C ASN A 248 16.85 14.22 7.38
N ALA A 249 16.10 13.28 6.83
CA ALA A 249 15.62 13.38 5.47
C ALA A 249 14.52 14.48 5.40
N PRO A 250 14.62 15.43 4.46
CA PRO A 250 13.72 16.58 4.44
C PRO A 250 12.29 16.15 4.15
N THR A 251 11.36 16.40 5.07
CA THR A 251 9.93 16.24 4.84
C THR A 251 9.50 17.11 3.64
N PRO A 252 8.82 16.56 2.63
CA PRO A 252 8.33 17.36 1.52
C PRO A 252 7.35 18.43 2.04
N THR A 253 7.61 19.70 1.70
CA THR A 253 6.71 20.80 2.07
C THR A 253 5.48 20.76 1.16
N PRO A 254 4.25 20.81 1.68
CA PRO A 254 3.06 20.96 0.83
C PRO A 254 3.15 22.24 0.01
N ASP A 255 3.09 22.15 -1.32
CA ASP A 255 3.09 23.34 -2.18
C ASP A 255 1.81 24.16 -1.95
N GLU A 256 1.96 25.46 -1.71
CA GLU A 256 0.84 26.41 -1.62
C GLU A 256 0.05 26.42 -2.95
N GLU A 257 -1.28 26.29 -2.85
CA GLU A 257 -2.21 26.34 -3.97
C GLU A 257 -2.03 27.64 -4.79
N PRO A 258 -1.85 27.58 -6.12
CA PRO A 258 -1.68 28.79 -6.91
C PRO A 258 -2.98 29.59 -6.99
N GLU A 259 -2.90 30.90 -6.73
CA GLU A 259 -4.04 31.82 -6.90
C GLU A 259 -4.57 31.82 -8.34
N PRO A 260 -5.90 31.99 -8.55
CA PRO A 260 -6.49 31.87 -9.87
C PRO A 260 -6.13 33.07 -10.77
N THR A 261 -5.44 32.81 -11.87
CA THR A 261 -5.10 33.84 -12.86
C THR A 261 -6.31 34.16 -13.74
N ALA A 262 -6.63 35.45 -13.83
CA ALA A 262 -7.76 35.99 -14.61
C ALA A 262 -7.59 35.77 -16.14
N ASP A 263 -8.71 35.40 -16.76
CA ASP A 263 -8.88 35.07 -18.18
C ASP A 263 -8.61 36.28 -19.09
N ALA A 264 -7.70 36.13 -20.06
CA ALA A 264 -7.39 37.17 -21.05
C ALA A 264 -8.22 36.93 -22.33
N THR A 265 -9.20 37.81 -22.56
CA THR A 265 -10.00 37.89 -23.79
C THR A 265 -9.15 38.38 -24.98
N GLN A 266 -9.28 37.73 -26.15
CA GLN A 266 -8.95 38.34 -27.45
C GLN A 266 -9.87 37.78 -28.58
N PRO A 267 -9.99 38.44 -29.75
CA PRO A 267 -11.27 38.94 -30.23
C PRO A 267 -11.75 38.28 -31.52
N ALA A 268 -13.00 38.59 -31.86
CA ALA A 268 -13.74 38.16 -33.04
C ALA A 268 -13.07 38.48 -34.39
N GLY A 269 -13.21 37.55 -35.34
CA GLY A 269 -12.95 37.73 -36.76
C GLY A 269 -13.76 36.72 -37.58
N ASP A 270 -14.77 37.24 -38.28
CA ASP A 270 -15.82 36.59 -39.05
C ASP A 270 -15.33 36.09 -40.44
N THR A 271 -15.86 34.97 -40.96
CA THR A 271 -16.33 34.80 -42.36
C THR A 271 -16.75 33.36 -42.73
N THR A 272 -18.06 33.21 -43.00
CA THR A 272 -18.75 32.40 -44.05
C THR A 272 -18.67 30.85 -44.14
N GLN A 273 -19.84 30.24 -43.90
CA GLN A 273 -20.44 28.91 -44.25
C GLN A 273 -20.60 28.67 -45.80
N PRO A 274 -20.99 27.50 -46.42
CA PRO A 274 -21.73 26.26 -45.99
C PRO A 274 -21.10 24.93 -46.42
N ALA A 275 -21.63 23.73 -46.17
CA ALA A 275 -22.64 23.08 -45.31
C ALA A 275 -22.48 21.57 -45.66
N ASP A 276 -22.69 20.65 -44.72
CA ASP A 276 -23.41 19.41 -45.04
C ASP A 276 -23.76 18.59 -43.79
N ASP A 277 -24.90 17.93 -43.94
CA ASP A 277 -25.74 17.22 -42.98
C ASP A 277 -25.06 16.06 -42.21
N ALA A 278 -25.42 15.91 -40.94
CA ALA A 278 -26.07 14.68 -40.44
C ALA A 278 -26.50 14.84 -38.96
N THR A 279 -27.81 14.73 -38.73
CA THR A 279 -28.44 14.47 -37.41
C THR A 279 -28.51 12.94 -37.20
N PRO A 280 -28.36 12.43 -35.96
CA PRO A 280 -29.53 12.02 -35.18
C PRO A 280 -29.48 12.61 -33.74
N SER A 281 -30.52 13.33 -33.32
CA SER A 281 -31.66 12.84 -32.53
C SER A 281 -31.28 12.38 -31.12
N ALA A 282 -31.56 13.27 -30.17
CA ALA A 282 -31.63 13.00 -28.75
C ALA A 282 -32.99 12.37 -28.38
N SER A 283 -32.98 11.42 -27.45
CA SER A 283 -34.00 11.37 -26.40
C SER A 283 -33.38 10.77 -25.14
N ALA A 284 -33.39 11.62 -24.12
CA ALA A 284 -33.03 11.33 -22.75
C ALA A 284 -34.06 10.38 -22.10
N ASN A 285 -33.60 9.64 -21.10
CA ASN A 285 -34.30 9.59 -19.82
C ASN A 285 -33.29 9.39 -18.69
N THR A 286 -33.41 10.30 -17.74
CA THR A 286 -32.72 10.51 -16.48
C THR A 286 -33.09 9.46 -15.42
N SER A 287 -32.12 9.10 -14.59
CA SER A 287 -32.33 8.78 -13.16
C SER A 287 -31.07 9.11 -12.36
N ASP A 288 -31.13 10.29 -11.74
CA ASP A 288 -30.55 10.77 -10.48
C ASP A 288 -29.50 9.92 -9.74
N ASN A 289 -28.25 10.38 -9.85
CA ASN A 289 -27.30 10.79 -8.79
C ASN A 289 -27.28 10.05 -7.43
N GLU A 290 -26.23 9.26 -7.19
CA GLU A 290 -25.60 9.11 -5.88
C GLU A 290 -24.07 9.17 -6.02
N GLY A 291 -23.43 10.03 -5.22
CA GLY A 291 -21.99 9.97 -4.93
C GLY A 291 -21.01 10.41 -6.02
N SER A 292 -21.22 11.58 -6.66
CA SER A 292 -20.17 12.15 -7.52
C SER A 292 -18.95 12.54 -6.67
N PHE A 293 -17.93 11.70 -6.69
CA PHE A 293 -16.59 12.03 -6.19
C PHE A 293 -16.18 13.40 -6.75
N PRO A 294 -15.56 14.30 -5.98
CA PRO A 294 -15.29 15.64 -6.47
C PRO A 294 -14.14 15.59 -7.48
N TRP A 295 -14.46 15.69 -8.78
CA TRP A 295 -13.48 15.63 -9.88
C TRP A 295 -12.35 16.68 -9.76
N TRP A 296 -12.57 17.74 -8.98
CA TRP A 296 -11.55 18.74 -8.69
C TRP A 296 -10.37 18.18 -7.86
N ILE A 297 -10.59 17.16 -7.02
CA ILE A 297 -9.52 16.50 -6.25
C ILE A 297 -8.56 15.75 -7.19
N ILE A 298 -9.10 15.05 -8.18
CA ILE A 298 -8.31 14.34 -9.20
C ILE A 298 -7.53 15.34 -10.07
N ALA A 299 -8.14 16.48 -10.39
CA ALA A 299 -7.48 17.54 -11.15
C ALA A 299 -6.32 18.20 -10.37
N VAL A 300 -6.45 18.36 -9.05
CA VAL A 300 -5.37 18.88 -8.18
C VAL A 300 -4.19 17.91 -8.14
N ILE A 301 -4.44 16.60 -7.96
CA ILE A 301 -3.39 15.58 -7.92
C ILE A 301 -2.62 15.54 -9.25
N ALA A 302 -3.32 15.57 -10.39
CA ALA A 302 -2.68 15.56 -11.70
C ALA A 302 -1.78 16.80 -11.96
N VAL A 303 -2.18 17.98 -11.46
CA VAL A 303 -1.39 19.21 -11.61
C VAL A 303 -0.13 19.19 -10.74
N VAL A 304 -0.21 18.68 -9.51
CA VAL A 304 0.93 18.53 -8.60
C VAL A 304 1.99 17.61 -9.23
N VAL A 305 1.59 16.46 -9.79
CA VAL A 305 2.50 15.50 -10.43
C VAL A 305 3.23 16.12 -11.63
N ILE A 306 2.53 16.89 -12.47
CA ILE A 306 3.14 17.55 -13.63
C ILE A 306 4.20 18.58 -13.18
N VAL A 307 3.94 19.32 -12.10
CA VAL A 307 4.89 20.32 -11.57
C VAL A 307 6.14 19.65 -11.00
N VAL A 308 5.99 18.54 -10.25
CA VAL A 308 7.12 17.75 -9.73
C VAL A 308 8.02 17.23 -10.85
N ILE A 309 7.43 16.70 -11.93
CA ILE A 309 8.19 16.24 -13.11
C ILE A 309 8.95 17.41 -13.76
N ILE A 310 8.33 18.59 -13.87
CA ILE A 310 8.98 19.77 -14.46
C ILE A 310 10.16 20.26 -13.57
N ILE A 311 10.02 20.24 -12.25
CA ILE A 311 11.08 20.63 -11.30
C ILE A 311 12.24 19.63 -11.36
N ALA A 312 11.95 18.32 -11.36
CA ALA A 312 12.97 17.28 -11.49
C ALA A 312 13.73 17.37 -12.83
N VAL A 313 13.02 17.62 -13.94
CA VAL A 313 13.63 17.79 -15.27
C VAL A 313 14.45 19.08 -15.38
N THR A 314 14.02 20.18 -14.75
CA THR A 314 14.77 21.45 -14.77
C THR A 314 15.99 21.42 -13.84
N ALA A 315 15.92 20.75 -12.69
CA ALA A 315 17.06 20.50 -11.81
C ALA A 315 18.12 19.60 -12.48
N SER A 316 17.67 18.57 -13.21
CA SER A 316 18.54 17.67 -13.98
C SER A 316 19.21 18.37 -15.16
N LYS A 317 18.52 19.32 -15.82
CA LYS A 317 19.12 20.17 -16.88
C LYS A 317 20.12 21.20 -16.34
N LYS A 318 19.93 21.70 -15.12
CA LYS A 318 20.90 22.61 -14.48
C LYS A 318 22.21 21.90 -14.13
N LYS A 319 22.18 20.64 -13.68
CA LYS A 319 23.39 19.85 -13.40
C LYS A 319 24.21 19.54 -14.65
N LYS A 320 23.58 19.34 -15.83
CA LYS A 320 24.29 19.06 -17.09
C LYS A 320 24.97 20.27 -17.76
N ASN A 321 24.64 21.50 -17.36
CA ASN A 321 25.21 22.73 -17.97
C ASN A 321 26.30 23.40 -17.10
N GLN A 322 26.78 22.72 -16.04
CA GLN A 322 27.87 23.20 -15.18
C GLN A 322 29.15 22.34 -15.26
N GLU A 323 29.27 21.44 -16.24
CA GLU A 323 30.56 20.86 -16.67
C GLU A 323 31.10 21.54 -17.93
#